data_AF-A0A270BLY4-F1
#
_entry.id   AF-A0A270BLY4-F1
#
_cell.length_a   1.000
_cell.length_b   1.000
_cell.length_c   1.000
_cell.angle_alpha   90.00
_cell.angle_beta   90.00
_cell.angle_gamma   90.00
#
_symmetry.space_group_name_H-M   'P 1'
#
loop_
_entity.id
_entity.type
_entity.pdbx_description
1 polymer ?
#
loop_
_entity_poly.entity_id
_entity_poly.type
_entity_poly.pdbx_seq_one_letter_code
_entity_poly.pdbx_strand_id
1 'polypeptide(L)'
;MILWRRRTGWADLAGRRFLTRTDGISTGLMELAGRYLRAIEAAPLIETLRVGRDTLMVLVSLGLGVALTTQSAQGLTLDGVVFRPVGEEPVSLPFYAAWSRHNVTPPLTALLRLARQGTE
;
A
#
# COMPACT_ATOMS: atom_id res chain seq x y z
N MET A 1 -8.38 -24.80 0.61
CA MET A 1 -9.25 -23.98 1.48
C MET A 1 -8.34 -23.20 2.42
N ILE A 2 -8.18 -21.89 2.20
CA ILE A 2 -7.17 -21.08 2.88
C ILE A 2 -7.85 -19.82 3.46
N LEU A 3 -7.78 -19.65 4.78
CA LEU A 3 -8.53 -18.68 5.59
C LEU A 3 -8.02 -17.21 5.52
N TRP A 4 -7.08 -16.86 4.63
CA TRP A 4 -6.48 -15.51 4.57
C TRP A 4 -7.39 -14.40 4.01
N ARG A 5 -8.63 -14.72 3.62
CA ARG A 5 -9.52 -13.82 2.85
C ARG A 5 -10.59 -13.09 3.68
N ARG A 6 -10.42 -12.97 5.00
CA ARG A 6 -11.30 -12.06 5.77
C ARG A 6 -10.87 -10.62 5.50
N ARG A 7 -11.69 -9.93 4.71
CA ARG A 7 -11.61 -8.47 4.56
C ARG A 7 -11.76 -7.82 5.93
N THR A 8 -11.12 -6.67 6.08
CA THR A 8 -11.23 -5.83 7.26
C THR A 8 -11.96 -4.54 6.87
N GLY A 9 -13.00 -4.18 7.62
CA GLY A 9 -13.72 -2.94 7.40
C GLY A 9 -12.92 -1.73 7.89
N TRP A 10 -13.25 -0.54 7.40
CA TRP A 10 -12.63 0.70 7.90
C TRP A 10 -12.93 0.95 9.38
N ALA A 11 -14.11 0.52 9.87
CA ALA A 11 -14.49 0.59 11.28
C ALA A 11 -13.58 -0.26 12.18
N ASP A 12 -13.15 -1.43 11.71
CA ASP A 12 -12.21 -2.29 12.45
C ASP A 12 -10.81 -1.66 12.60
N LEU A 13 -10.50 -0.67 11.77
CA LEU A 13 -9.25 0.07 11.79
C LEU A 13 -9.35 1.40 12.57
N ALA A 14 -10.55 1.79 13.01
CA ALA A 14 -10.72 2.98 13.83
C ALA A 14 -9.92 2.86 15.14
N GLY A 15 -9.20 3.93 15.50
CA GLY A 15 -8.35 3.96 16.69
C GLY A 15 -7.07 3.13 16.62
N ARG A 16 -6.80 2.43 15.50
CA ARG A 16 -5.51 1.74 15.29
C ARG A 16 -4.41 2.77 14.98
N ARG A 17 -3.18 2.45 15.42
CA ARG A 17 -1.97 3.17 15.03
C ARG A 17 -1.55 2.76 13.63
N PHE A 18 -1.56 3.69 12.70
CA PHE A 18 -1.09 3.54 11.33
C PHE A 18 0.39 3.93 11.26
N LEU A 19 1.22 2.97 10.90
CA LEU A 19 2.63 3.18 10.62
C LEU A 19 2.77 3.48 9.12
N THR A 20 3.33 4.62 8.79
CA THR A 20 3.59 5.03 7.40
C THR A 20 5.04 5.44 7.22
N ARG A 21 5.54 5.34 5.99
CA ARG A 21 6.88 5.82 5.62
C ARG A 21 6.82 7.26 5.15
N THR A 22 7.92 7.99 5.32
CA THR A 22 8.07 9.37 4.81
C THR A 22 8.14 9.44 3.28
N ASP A 23 8.36 8.31 2.59
CA ASP A 23 8.64 8.27 1.16
C ASP A 23 7.69 7.34 0.36
N GLY A 24 7.52 7.66 -0.93
CA GLY A 24 6.83 6.82 -1.90
C GLY A 24 5.30 6.89 -1.81
N ILE A 25 4.65 5.74 -2.05
CA ILE A 25 3.19 5.61 -2.21
C ILE A 25 2.44 5.69 -0.87
N SER A 26 3.14 5.56 0.26
CA SER A 26 2.56 5.50 1.60
C SER A 26 1.80 6.77 1.98
N THR A 27 2.27 7.95 1.58
CA THR A 27 1.56 9.22 1.81
C THR A 27 0.22 9.25 1.07
N GLY A 28 0.19 8.83 -0.21
CA GLY A 28 -1.05 8.78 -0.99
C GLY A 28 -2.04 7.73 -0.46
N LEU A 29 -1.54 6.57 -0.02
CA LEU A 29 -2.34 5.54 0.65
C LEU A 29 -2.97 6.07 1.95
N MET A 30 -2.23 6.84 2.74
CA MET A 30 -2.74 7.41 3.98
C MET A 30 -3.75 8.54 3.74
N GLU A 31 -3.57 9.34 2.69
CA GLU A 31 -4.58 10.35 2.31
C GLU A 31 -5.91 9.68 1.95
N LEU A 32 -5.87 8.64 1.11
CA LEU A 32 -7.01 7.83 0.74
C LEU A 32 -7.69 7.21 1.97
N ALA A 33 -6.91 6.59 2.86
CA ALA A 33 -7.42 6.02 4.11
C ALA A 33 -8.08 7.07 5.01
N GLY A 34 -7.48 8.26 5.10
CA GLY A 34 -8.05 9.38 5.83
C GLY A 34 -9.42 9.79 5.32
N ARG A 35 -9.71 9.64 4.01
CA ARG A 35 -11.06 9.91 3.46
C ARG A 35 -12.09 8.92 4.01
N TYR A 36 -11.78 7.62 4.01
CA TYR A 36 -12.68 6.60 4.53
C TYR A 36 -12.87 6.68 6.05
N LEU A 37 -11.79 6.92 6.80
CA LEU A 37 -11.87 7.03 8.27
C LEU A 37 -12.65 8.27 8.71
N ARG A 38 -12.52 9.39 8.01
CA ARG A 38 -13.35 10.58 8.25
C ARG A 38 -14.83 10.34 8.01
N ALA A 39 -15.19 9.52 7.01
CA ALA A 39 -16.59 9.20 6.71
C ALA A 39 -17.29 8.43 7.84
N ILE A 40 -16.54 7.80 8.74
CA ILE A 40 -17.05 7.10 9.94
C ILE A 40 -16.70 7.85 11.24
N GLU A 41 -16.37 9.13 11.14
CA GLU A 41 -15.99 10.01 12.27
C GLU A 41 -14.79 9.49 13.10
N ALA A 42 -13.96 8.61 12.51
CA ALA A 42 -12.76 8.08 13.14
C ALA A 42 -11.53 8.93 12.79
N ALA A 43 -10.77 9.33 13.82
CA ALA A 43 -9.48 9.97 13.64
C ALA A 43 -8.36 8.91 13.57
N PRO A 44 -7.57 8.84 12.48
CA PRO A 44 -6.42 7.94 12.43
C PRO A 44 -5.30 8.44 13.34
N LEU A 45 -4.72 7.54 14.15
CA LEU A 45 -3.42 7.79 14.78
C LEU A 45 -2.33 7.46 13.76
N ILE A 46 -1.74 8.48 13.13
CA ILE A 46 -0.74 8.30 12.08
C ILE A 46 0.65 8.58 12.64
N GLU A 47 1.56 7.61 12.48
CA GLU A 47 2.98 7.78 12.77
C GLU A 47 3.79 7.63 11.49
N THR A 48 4.53 8.67 11.15
CA THR A 48 5.41 8.69 9.99
C THR A 48 6.85 8.38 10.41
N LEU A 49 7.41 7.32 9.84
CA LEU A 49 8.73 6.79 10.17
C LEU A 49 9.69 6.93 8.98
N ARG A 50 10.94 7.30 9.26
CA ARG A 50 12.02 7.36 8.28
C ARG A 50 12.69 6.00 8.09
N VAL A 51 11.92 5.02 7.64
CA VAL A 51 12.37 3.62 7.49
C VAL A 51 12.05 3.07 6.10
N GLY A 52 12.77 2.02 5.69
CA GLY A 52 12.45 1.29 4.46
C GLY A 52 11.21 0.40 4.61
N ARG A 53 10.75 -0.16 3.49
CA ARG A 53 9.60 -1.09 3.46
C ARG A 53 9.78 -2.25 4.42
N ASP A 54 10.94 -2.92 4.38
CA ASP A 54 11.12 -4.16 5.11
C ASP A 54 11.19 -3.90 6.63
N THR A 55 11.84 -2.82 7.05
CA THR A 55 11.81 -2.35 8.44
C THR A 55 10.40 -2.00 8.90
N LEU A 56 9.60 -1.30 8.08
CA LEU A 56 8.20 -1.03 8.42
C LEU A 56 7.42 -2.33 8.69
N MET A 57 7.63 -3.35 7.87
CA MET A 57 6.95 -4.63 8.03
C MET A 57 7.39 -5.38 9.29
N VAL A 58 8.65 -5.27 9.70
CA VAL A 58 9.11 -5.79 11.00
C VAL A 58 8.40 -5.09 12.16
N LEU A 59 8.21 -3.77 12.10
CA LEU A 59 7.47 -3.06 13.16
C LEU A 59 5.99 -3.50 13.22
N VAL A 60 5.40 -3.82 12.08
CA VAL A 60 4.06 -4.43 12.02
C VAL A 60 4.04 -5.84 12.62
N SER A 61 5.04 -6.68 12.33
CA SER A 61 5.10 -8.04 12.89
C SER A 61 5.30 -8.04 14.41
N LEU A 62 5.96 -7.01 14.95
CA LEU A 62 6.09 -6.76 16.39
C LEU A 62 4.79 -6.22 17.04
N GLY A 63 3.72 -6.02 16.26
CA GLY A 63 2.43 -5.56 16.76
C GLY A 63 2.35 -4.07 17.10
N LEU A 64 3.32 -3.26 16.66
CA LEU A 64 3.39 -1.83 16.98
C LEU A 64 2.34 -0.98 16.23
N GLY A 65 1.70 -1.54 15.22
CA GLY A 65 0.65 -0.88 14.48
C GLY A 65 0.22 -1.66 13.24
N VAL A 66 -0.52 -0.98 12.37
CA VAL A 66 -0.92 -1.49 11.04
C VAL A 66 -0.30 -0.61 9.97
N ALA A 67 -0.03 -1.18 8.79
CA ALA A 67 0.41 -0.43 7.63
C ALA A 67 -0.54 -0.68 6.46
N LEU A 68 -0.79 0.36 5.67
CA LEU A 68 -1.46 0.22 4.38
C LEU A 68 -0.41 -0.01 3.29
N THR A 69 -0.75 -0.89 2.37
CA THR A 69 0.13 -1.27 1.26
C THR A 69 -0.70 -1.68 0.05
N THR A 70 -0.03 -1.81 -1.09
CA THR A 70 -0.62 -2.30 -2.34
C THR A 70 -0.50 -3.81 -2.44
N GLN A 71 -1.29 -4.41 -3.35
CA GLN A 71 -1.26 -5.86 -3.59
C GLN A 71 0.14 -6.38 -3.96
N SER A 72 0.98 -5.55 -4.59
CA SER A 72 2.37 -5.89 -4.92
C SER A 72 3.24 -6.26 -3.71
N ALA A 73 2.86 -5.88 -2.48
CA ALA A 73 3.57 -6.30 -1.28
C ALA A 73 3.27 -7.75 -0.85
N GLN A 74 2.24 -8.40 -1.42
CA GLN A 74 1.86 -9.77 -1.08
C GLN A 74 2.93 -10.81 -1.46
N GLY A 75 3.88 -10.47 -2.33
CA GLY A 75 5.03 -11.33 -2.61
C GLY A 75 6.00 -11.48 -1.44
N LEU A 76 5.84 -10.67 -0.37
CA LEU A 76 6.65 -10.76 0.84
C LEU A 76 6.03 -11.79 1.79
N THR A 77 6.81 -12.81 2.15
CA THR A 77 6.46 -13.71 3.24
C THR A 77 7.19 -13.24 4.49
N LEU A 78 6.44 -12.81 5.51
CA LEU A 78 6.98 -12.30 6.77
C LEU A 78 6.19 -12.89 7.94
N ASP A 79 6.92 -13.54 8.84
CA ASP A 79 6.33 -14.13 10.04
C ASP A 79 5.68 -13.04 10.91
N GLY A 80 4.50 -13.33 11.44
CA GLY A 80 3.73 -12.39 12.26
C GLY A 80 3.00 -11.30 11.48
N VAL A 81 3.08 -11.27 10.14
CA VAL A 81 2.33 -10.33 9.30
C VAL A 81 1.17 -11.04 8.61
N VAL A 82 -0.02 -10.45 8.68
CA VAL A 82 -1.19 -10.91 7.93
C VAL A 82 -1.67 -9.79 7.01
N PHE A 83 -1.59 -10.01 5.70
CA PHE A 83 -2.16 -9.10 4.70
C PHE A 83 -3.67 -9.32 4.61
N ARG A 84 -4.43 -8.23 4.76
CA ARG A 84 -5.90 -8.25 4.63
C ARG A 84 -6.36 -7.16 3.65
N PRO A 85 -7.26 -7.48 2.71
CA PRO A 85 -7.90 -6.43 1.93
C PRO A 85 -8.75 -5.55 2.85
N VAL A 86 -8.71 -4.25 2.64
CA VAL A 86 -9.48 -3.27 3.41
C VAL A 86 -10.69 -2.78 2.62
N GLY A 87 -11.82 -2.61 3.29
CA GLY A 87 -13.06 -2.13 2.70
C GLY A 87 -13.80 -3.16 1.84
N GLU A 88 -15.00 -2.77 1.42
CA GLU A 88 -15.86 -3.62 0.59
C GLU A 88 -15.38 -3.65 -0.87
N GLU A 89 -15.01 -2.49 -1.41
CA GLU A 89 -14.51 -2.35 -2.78
C GLU A 89 -12.98 -2.24 -2.83
N PRO A 90 -12.31 -2.91 -3.77
CA PRO A 90 -10.87 -2.73 -4.00
C PRO A 90 -10.59 -1.29 -4.42
N VAL A 91 -9.64 -0.62 -3.77
CA VAL A 91 -9.15 0.66 -4.25
C VAL A 91 -8.06 0.43 -5.30
N SER A 92 -8.34 0.86 -6.54
CA SER A 92 -7.35 0.83 -7.62
C SER A 92 -6.46 2.06 -7.55
N LEU A 93 -5.15 1.85 -7.47
CA LEU A 93 -4.16 2.91 -7.54
C LEU A 93 -3.46 2.83 -8.90
N PRO A 94 -3.59 3.87 -9.76
CA PRO A 94 -2.95 3.85 -11.05
C PRO A 94 -1.43 3.94 -10.90
N PHE A 95 -0.71 3.12 -11.69
CA PHE A 95 0.73 3.19 -11.83
C PHE A 95 1.07 3.92 -13.12
N TYR A 96 1.92 4.95 -13.04
CA TYR A 96 2.29 5.75 -14.19
C TYR A 96 3.78 5.63 -14.48
N ALA A 97 4.13 5.51 -15.76
CA ALA A 97 5.48 5.75 -16.25
C ALA A 97 5.56 7.18 -16.78
N ALA A 98 6.59 7.93 -16.38
CA ALA A 98 6.83 9.29 -16.84
C ALA A 98 8.24 9.41 -17.43
N TRP A 99 8.35 10.11 -18.56
CA TRP A 99 9.62 10.39 -19.23
C TRP A 99 9.56 11.76 -19.90
N SER A 100 10.74 12.34 -20.15
CA SER A 100 10.83 13.59 -20.92
C SER A 100 10.36 13.34 -22.36
N ARG A 101 9.56 14.26 -22.91
CA ARG A 101 9.17 14.26 -24.33
C ARG A 101 10.36 14.27 -25.29
N HIS A 102 11.55 14.65 -24.81
CA HIS A 102 12.79 14.69 -25.58
C HIS A 102 13.63 13.40 -25.46
N ASN A 103 13.20 12.43 -24.65
CA ASN A 103 13.91 11.16 -24.45
C ASN A 103 13.12 10.01 -25.07
N VAL A 104 12.97 10.00 -26.39
CA VAL A 104 12.37 8.88 -27.13
C VAL A 104 13.50 8.03 -27.71
N THR A 105 13.96 7.07 -26.91
CA THR A 105 15.09 6.20 -27.27
C THR A 105 14.65 4.75 -27.46
N PRO A 106 15.43 3.93 -28.19
CA PRO A 106 15.14 2.51 -28.35
C PRO A 106 14.99 1.76 -27.00
N PRO A 107 15.82 1.98 -25.96
CA PRO A 107 15.64 1.35 -24.66
C PRO A 107 14.30 1.72 -23.99
N LEU A 108 13.88 3.00 -24.03
CA LEU A 108 12.57 3.39 -23.50
C LEU A 108 11.44 2.68 -24.23
N THR A 109 11.50 2.63 -25.56
CA THR A 109 10.47 1.97 -26.37
C THR A 109 10.38 0.49 -26.06
N ALA A 110 11.53 -0.19 -25.90
CA ALA A 110 11.60 -1.59 -25.49
C ALA A 110 11.01 -1.80 -24.09
N LEU A 111 11.34 -0.94 -23.13
CA LEU A 111 10.79 -0.99 -21.77
C LEU A 111 9.27 -0.82 -21.76
N LEU A 112 8.74 0.17 -22.48
CA LEU A 112 7.30 0.40 -22.59
C LEU A 112 6.57 -0.74 -23.31
N ARG A 113 7.23 -1.44 -24.24
CA ARG A 113 6.69 -2.65 -24.85
C ARG A 113 6.58 -3.78 -23.83
N LEU A 114 7.63 -4.02 -23.04
CA LEU A 114 7.63 -5.03 -21.99
C LEU A 114 6.57 -4.74 -20.91
N ALA A 115 6.47 -3.49 -20.47
CA ALA A 115 5.49 -3.08 -19.45
C ALA A 115 4.04 -3.38 -19.87
N ARG A 116 3.71 -3.24 -21.17
CA ARG A 116 2.38 -3.57 -21.70
C ARG A 116 2.08 -5.06 -21.78
N GLN A 117 3.11 -5.91 -21.81
CA GLN A 117 2.97 -7.36 -21.87
C GLN A 117 2.77 -7.99 -20.49
N GLY A 118 3.31 -7.38 -19.43
CA GLY A 118 3.23 -7.89 -18.06
C GLY A 118 2.00 -7.46 -17.25
N THR A 119 0.89 -7.09 -17.91
CA THR A 119 -0.34 -6.60 -17.24
C THR A 119 -1.43 -7.69 -17.10
N GLU A 120 -1.07 -8.98 -17.21
CA GLU A 120 -1.98 -10.12 -17.01
C GLU A 120 -1.95 -10.68 -15.58
#